data_AF-A0A7K9B2Y5-F1
#
_entry.id   AF-A0A7K9B2Y5-F1
#
_cell.length_a   1.000
_cell.length_b   1.000
_cell.length_c   1.000
_cell.angle_alpha   90.00
_cell.angle_beta   90.00
_cell.angle_gamma   90.00
#
_symmetry.space_group_name_H-M   'P 1'
#
loop_
_entity.id
_entity.type
_entity.pdbx_description
1 polymer ?
#
loop_
_entity_poly.entity_id
_entity_poly.type
_entity_poly.pdbx_seq_one_letter_code
_entity_poly.pdbx_strand_id
1 'polypeptide(L)'
;GEEFYEASPYEPVTSRLSDIFRLASIFSGTDPTANSKSNHCLDAAKACNLNDNCKRLRSGYISTCSKEVSAAEHCSRRKCHKALRQFFDRVPSEYTYRLLFCSCKDQACAERRRQTIVPSCSYEDKEKPNCLDLRGMCRTDHLCRSRLADFHANCQASPQAPTGCPGDNFQACLGSYAGLIGDTAGITVSPWCSCKGSGNLEEECEKFLRDFTENPCLRNAIQAFGNGSDVSPSVKNPSPPVTAPPRLEKSPALPDDINDSNTMYDTSVITTCTSVQEHGPKLNSSKEQSLCYSE
;
A
#
# COMPACT_ATOMS: atom_id res chain seq x y z
N GLY A 1 -9.76 -5.87 30.67
CA GLY A 1 -10.79 -5.80 29.62
C GLY A 1 -10.19 -6.31 28.34
N GLU A 2 -11.00 -6.74 27.38
CA GLU A 2 -10.50 -6.95 26.02
C GLU A 2 -10.11 -5.60 25.40
N GLU A 3 -9.08 -5.59 24.57
CA GLU A 3 -8.78 -4.41 23.76
C GLU A 3 -9.83 -4.28 22.66
N PHE A 4 -10.33 -3.06 22.44
CA PHE A 4 -11.40 -2.78 21.47
C PHE A 4 -10.94 -3.08 20.02
N TYR A 5 -9.66 -2.86 19.76
CA TYR A 5 -8.94 -3.30 18.57
C TYR A 5 -7.90 -4.35 18.97
N GLU A 6 -7.57 -5.28 18.08
CA GLU A 6 -6.44 -6.20 18.25
C GLU A 6 -5.23 -5.68 17.48
N ALA A 7 -4.02 -6.00 17.95
CA ALA A 7 -2.79 -5.69 17.21
C ALA A 7 -2.74 -6.48 15.90
N SER A 8 -2.33 -5.83 14.80
CA SER A 8 -2.06 -6.53 13.53
C SER A 8 -0.94 -7.56 13.73
N PRO A 9 -1.12 -8.82 13.28
CA PRO A 9 -0.08 -9.84 13.31
C PRO A 9 0.81 -9.82 12.05
N TYR A 10 0.51 -8.95 11.08
CA TYR A 10 1.35 -8.75 9.90
C TYR A 10 2.38 -7.65 10.18
N GLU A 11 3.54 -7.71 9.52
CA GLU A 11 4.47 -6.58 9.59
C GLU A 11 3.82 -5.31 9.03
N PRO A 12 4.01 -4.14 9.66
CA PRO A 12 3.58 -2.88 9.06
C PRO A 12 4.12 -2.75 7.65
N VAL A 13 3.35 -2.15 6.73
CA VAL A 13 3.80 -1.90 5.35
C VAL A 13 4.85 -0.78 5.36
N THR A 14 6.05 -1.12 5.81
CA THR A 14 7.27 -0.29 5.83
C THR A 14 7.75 0.04 4.41
N SER A 15 7.18 -0.65 3.42
CA SER A 15 7.50 -0.60 2.00
C SER A 15 7.08 0.70 1.30
N ARG A 16 7.33 1.86 1.92
CA ARG A 16 7.22 3.19 1.29
C ARG A 16 7.82 3.22 -0.13
N LEU A 17 8.91 2.48 -0.36
CA LEU A 17 9.50 2.31 -1.68
C LEU A 17 8.64 1.48 -2.65
N SER A 18 8.10 0.31 -2.26
CA SER A 18 7.23 -0.46 -3.17
C SER A 18 5.90 0.24 -3.42
N ASP A 19 5.38 0.97 -2.43
CA ASP A 19 4.19 1.78 -2.57
C ASP A 19 4.44 2.91 -3.56
N ILE A 20 5.56 3.65 -3.44
CA ILE A 20 6.00 4.65 -4.45
C ILE A 20 6.14 4.03 -5.85
N PHE A 21 6.68 2.83 -5.99
CA PHE A 21 6.75 2.17 -7.31
C PHE A 21 5.36 1.74 -7.84
N ARG A 22 4.43 1.34 -6.97
CA ARG A 22 3.02 1.09 -7.35
C ARG A 22 2.30 2.38 -7.77
N LEU A 23 2.59 3.52 -7.13
CA LEU A 23 2.06 4.83 -7.54
C LEU A 23 2.48 5.19 -8.98
N ALA A 24 3.72 4.90 -9.37
CA ALA A 24 4.18 5.12 -10.74
C ALA A 24 3.39 4.28 -11.76
N SER A 25 3.13 2.99 -11.47
CA SER A 25 2.31 2.11 -12.32
C SER A 25 0.86 2.54 -12.49
N ILE A 26 0.32 3.34 -11.56
CA ILE A 26 -1.05 3.90 -11.66
C ILE A 26 -1.16 4.97 -12.77
N PHE A 27 -0.06 5.67 -13.11
CA PHE A 27 -0.08 6.78 -14.07
C PHE A 27 0.16 6.39 -15.53
N SER A 28 0.88 5.29 -15.82
CA SER A 28 1.32 4.93 -17.17
C SER A 28 0.23 4.43 -18.14
N GLY A 29 -1.05 4.76 -17.91
CA GLY A 29 -2.19 4.13 -18.60
C GLY A 29 -3.34 5.03 -19.04
N THR A 30 -3.27 6.36 -18.89
CA THR A 30 -4.36 7.28 -19.24
C THR A 30 -3.88 8.60 -19.83
N ASP A 31 -4.33 8.92 -21.03
CA ASP A 31 -4.16 10.24 -21.65
C ASP A 31 -5.03 11.30 -20.92
N PRO A 32 -4.47 12.43 -20.45
CA PRO A 32 -5.23 13.45 -19.73
C PRO A 32 -6.38 14.09 -20.52
N THR A 33 -6.32 14.09 -21.86
CA THR A 33 -7.18 14.93 -22.71
C THR A 33 -8.61 14.39 -22.90
N ALA A 34 -8.85 13.10 -22.62
CA ALA A 34 -10.15 12.45 -22.85
C ALA A 34 -11.18 12.63 -21.70
N ASN A 35 -10.81 13.27 -20.58
CA ASN A 35 -11.43 13.03 -19.28
C ASN A 35 -12.76 13.75 -18.95
N SER A 36 -13.40 14.39 -19.93
CA SER A 36 -14.69 15.10 -19.71
C SER A 36 -15.92 14.19 -19.76
N LYS A 37 -15.82 13.00 -20.38
CA LYS A 37 -16.94 12.06 -20.60
C LYS A 37 -16.62 10.59 -20.25
N SER A 38 -15.43 10.31 -19.71
CA SER A 38 -15.01 8.96 -19.29
C SER A 38 -15.72 8.48 -18.03
N ASN A 39 -15.91 7.17 -17.91
CA ASN A 39 -16.49 6.51 -16.74
C ASN A 39 -15.41 5.60 -16.16
N HIS A 40 -14.70 6.08 -15.13
CA HIS A 40 -13.47 5.45 -14.65
C HIS A 40 -13.67 3.97 -14.24
N CYS A 41 -14.83 3.60 -13.71
CA CYS A 41 -15.17 2.20 -13.41
C CYS A 41 -15.40 1.33 -14.65
N LEU A 42 -15.92 1.90 -15.76
CA LEU A 42 -16.01 1.22 -17.04
C LEU A 42 -14.63 1.06 -17.69
N ASP A 43 -13.76 2.06 -17.58
CA ASP A 43 -12.42 2.01 -18.16
C ASP A 43 -11.48 1.07 -17.38
N ALA A 44 -11.61 1.02 -16.04
CA ALA A 44 -11.03 -0.06 -15.21
C ALA A 44 -11.56 -1.45 -15.61
N ALA A 45 -12.85 -1.56 -15.92
CA ALA A 45 -13.45 -2.80 -16.41
C ALA A 45 -12.92 -3.22 -17.79
N LYS A 46 -12.61 -2.28 -18.70
CA LYS A 46 -11.91 -2.55 -19.97
C LYS A 46 -10.49 -3.03 -19.71
N ALA A 47 -9.72 -2.31 -18.88
CA ALA A 47 -8.33 -2.64 -18.57
C ALA A 47 -8.17 -4.06 -17.99
N CYS A 48 -9.03 -4.45 -17.04
CA CYS A 48 -9.06 -5.82 -16.53
C CYS A 48 -9.44 -6.85 -17.61
N ASN A 49 -10.37 -6.53 -18.50
CA ASN A 49 -10.79 -7.44 -19.57
C ASN A 49 -9.73 -7.62 -20.69
N LEU A 50 -8.73 -6.73 -20.76
CA LEU A 50 -7.56 -6.85 -21.64
C LEU A 50 -6.40 -7.65 -21.01
N ASN A 51 -6.44 -7.91 -19.70
CA ASN A 51 -5.46 -8.73 -18.99
C ASN A 51 -6.06 -10.13 -18.74
N ASP A 52 -5.53 -11.18 -19.36
CA ASP A 52 -6.15 -12.50 -19.28
C ASP A 52 -6.19 -13.09 -17.86
N ASN A 53 -5.25 -12.75 -16.96
CA ASN A 53 -5.33 -13.18 -15.56
C ASN A 53 -6.48 -12.48 -14.83
N CYS A 54 -6.59 -11.15 -14.97
CA CYS A 54 -7.66 -10.36 -14.36
C CYS A 54 -9.04 -10.80 -14.89
N LYS A 55 -9.21 -10.81 -16.21
CA LYS A 55 -10.38 -11.30 -16.95
C LYS A 55 -10.83 -12.70 -16.50
N ARG A 56 -9.91 -13.68 -16.46
CA ARG A 56 -10.19 -15.07 -16.08
C ARG A 56 -10.64 -15.20 -14.62
N LEU A 57 -9.94 -14.56 -13.68
CA LEU A 57 -10.32 -14.60 -12.26
C LEU A 57 -11.61 -13.81 -12.00
N ARG A 58 -11.84 -12.71 -12.72
CA ARG A 58 -13.06 -11.91 -12.66
C ARG A 58 -14.30 -12.69 -13.13
N SER A 59 -14.25 -13.30 -14.31
CA SER A 59 -15.31 -14.20 -14.77
C SER A 59 -15.50 -15.39 -13.83
N GLY A 60 -14.42 -15.87 -13.21
CA GLY A 60 -14.45 -16.93 -12.20
C GLY A 60 -15.28 -16.57 -10.96
N TYR A 61 -15.04 -15.43 -10.32
CA TYR A 61 -15.85 -15.05 -9.15
C TYR A 61 -17.27 -14.66 -9.55
N ILE A 62 -17.48 -13.91 -10.64
CA ILE A 62 -18.83 -13.51 -11.08
C ILE A 62 -19.70 -14.74 -11.37
N SER A 63 -19.21 -15.73 -12.13
CA SER A 63 -19.95 -16.97 -12.40
C SER A 63 -20.14 -17.87 -11.16
N THR A 64 -19.34 -17.68 -10.10
CA THR A 64 -19.52 -18.37 -8.82
C THR A 64 -20.56 -17.66 -7.92
N CYS A 65 -20.60 -16.32 -7.94
CA CYS A 65 -21.49 -15.50 -7.14
C CYS A 65 -22.90 -15.35 -7.74
N SER A 66 -23.01 -15.34 -9.07
CA SER A 66 -24.30 -15.18 -9.79
C SER A 66 -24.96 -16.52 -10.17
N LYS A 67 -24.47 -17.66 -9.64
CA LYS A 67 -25.06 -18.97 -9.89
C LYS A 67 -26.03 -19.36 -8.78
N GLU A 68 -27.30 -19.43 -9.13
CA GLU A 68 -28.36 -19.94 -8.27
C GLU A 68 -28.13 -21.40 -7.87
N VAL A 69 -28.43 -21.72 -6.61
CA VAL A 69 -28.20 -23.05 -6.02
C VAL A 69 -29.53 -23.77 -5.81
N SER A 70 -30.55 -23.05 -5.35
CA SER A 70 -31.92 -23.54 -5.23
C SER A 70 -32.92 -22.38 -5.21
N ALA A 71 -34.21 -22.66 -5.29
CA ALA A 71 -35.27 -21.67 -5.14
C ALA A 71 -35.29 -20.95 -3.76
N ALA A 72 -34.49 -21.41 -2.78
CA ALA A 72 -34.34 -20.79 -1.46
C ALA A 72 -32.93 -20.19 -1.19
N GLU A 73 -31.94 -20.54 -2.03
CA GLU A 73 -30.53 -20.11 -1.94
C GLU A 73 -30.08 -19.54 -3.30
N HIS A 74 -30.14 -18.21 -3.42
CA HIS A 74 -29.80 -17.46 -4.64
C HIS A 74 -28.31 -17.55 -5.03
N CYS A 75 -27.41 -17.85 -4.08
CA CYS A 75 -26.02 -18.17 -4.39
C CYS A 75 -25.33 -18.95 -3.26
N SER A 76 -24.25 -19.66 -3.59
CA SER A 76 -23.41 -20.30 -2.58
C SER A 76 -22.41 -19.30 -2.00
N ARG A 77 -22.84 -18.48 -1.03
CA ARG A 77 -22.07 -17.37 -0.41
C ARG A 77 -20.63 -17.77 -0.05
N ARG A 78 -20.43 -18.93 0.58
CA ARG A 78 -19.10 -19.48 0.94
C ARG A 78 -18.17 -19.70 -0.28
N LYS A 79 -18.71 -20.09 -1.44
CA LYS A 79 -17.94 -20.25 -2.68
C LYS A 79 -17.64 -18.89 -3.33
N CYS A 80 -18.62 -17.98 -3.34
CA CYS A 80 -18.45 -16.60 -3.80
C CYS A 80 -17.34 -15.88 -3.03
N HIS A 81 -17.39 -15.89 -1.69
CA HIS A 81 -16.35 -15.39 -0.79
C HIS A 81 -14.97 -15.96 -1.10
N LYS A 82 -14.84 -17.29 -1.24
CA LYS A 82 -13.56 -17.92 -1.61
C LYS A 82 -13.03 -17.44 -2.97
N ALA A 83 -13.91 -17.26 -3.96
CA ALA A 83 -13.53 -16.78 -5.29
C ALA A 83 -13.15 -15.28 -5.31
N LEU A 84 -13.83 -14.45 -4.50
CA LEU A 84 -13.50 -13.04 -4.31
C LEU A 84 -12.11 -12.88 -3.67
N ARG A 85 -11.80 -13.60 -2.58
CA ARG A 85 -10.45 -13.59 -1.98
C ARG A 85 -9.39 -14.03 -2.99
N GLN A 86 -9.63 -15.11 -3.72
CA GLN A 86 -8.75 -15.55 -4.83
C GLN A 86 -8.60 -14.54 -5.98
N PHE A 87 -9.53 -13.60 -6.16
CA PHE A 87 -9.39 -12.50 -7.11
C PHE A 87 -8.50 -11.38 -6.52
N PHE A 88 -8.81 -10.89 -5.33
CA PHE A 88 -8.05 -9.81 -4.69
C PHE A 88 -6.62 -10.22 -4.29
N ASP A 89 -6.38 -11.47 -3.90
CA ASP A 89 -5.05 -12.00 -3.55
C ASP A 89 -4.17 -12.33 -4.79
N ARG A 90 -4.74 -12.48 -6.00
CA ARG A 90 -4.02 -12.98 -7.20
C ARG A 90 -4.10 -12.10 -8.44
N VAL A 91 -4.88 -11.03 -8.41
CA VAL A 91 -4.90 -10.00 -9.45
C VAL A 91 -4.16 -8.78 -8.92
N PRO A 92 -3.15 -8.25 -9.65
CA PRO A 92 -2.39 -7.08 -9.22
C PRO A 92 -3.24 -5.85 -8.87
N SER A 93 -2.76 -5.07 -7.91
CA SER A 93 -3.44 -3.90 -7.32
C SER A 93 -3.89 -2.86 -8.35
N GLU A 94 -3.12 -2.65 -9.41
CA GLU A 94 -3.42 -1.70 -10.48
C GLU A 94 -4.66 -2.05 -11.31
N TYR A 95 -5.19 -3.29 -11.18
CA TYR A 95 -6.49 -3.69 -11.71
C TYR A 95 -7.56 -3.75 -10.61
N THR A 96 -7.28 -4.40 -9.47
CA THR A 96 -8.30 -4.60 -8.41
C THR A 96 -8.72 -3.29 -7.77
N TYR A 97 -7.77 -2.41 -7.44
CA TYR A 97 -8.06 -1.11 -6.82
C TYR A 97 -8.75 -0.17 -7.82
N ARG A 98 -8.37 -0.20 -9.11
CA ARG A 98 -9.09 0.54 -10.16
C ARG A 98 -10.54 0.08 -10.34
N LEU A 99 -10.86 -1.19 -10.12
CA LEU A 99 -12.24 -1.70 -10.17
C LEU A 99 -13.06 -1.38 -8.91
N LEU A 100 -12.40 -1.22 -7.77
CA LEU A 100 -13.02 -1.09 -6.44
C LEU A 100 -13.17 0.37 -5.99
N PHE A 101 -12.17 1.21 -6.26
CA PHE A 101 -12.06 2.59 -5.77
C PHE A 101 -12.17 3.66 -6.88
N CYS A 102 -12.56 3.29 -8.09
CA CYS A 102 -12.79 4.24 -9.18
C CYS A 102 -13.72 5.40 -8.76
N SER A 103 -13.38 6.63 -9.16
CA SER A 103 -14.23 7.81 -8.95
C SER A 103 -15.46 7.79 -9.87
N CYS A 104 -16.54 8.41 -9.41
CA CYS A 104 -17.83 8.45 -10.11
C CYS A 104 -18.50 9.82 -10.01
N LYS A 105 -19.12 10.24 -11.11
CA LYS A 105 -19.89 11.48 -11.24
C LYS A 105 -21.40 11.24 -11.36
N ASP A 106 -21.81 10.00 -11.65
CA ASP A 106 -23.19 9.59 -11.89
C ASP A 106 -23.54 8.26 -11.17
N GLN A 107 -24.84 7.97 -11.07
CA GLN A 107 -25.36 6.79 -10.37
C GLN A 107 -25.05 5.47 -11.10
N ALA A 108 -24.89 5.48 -12.43
CA ALA A 108 -24.58 4.27 -13.20
C ALA A 108 -23.13 3.82 -12.99
N CYS A 109 -22.21 4.77 -12.81
CA CYS A 109 -20.87 4.55 -12.32
C CYS A 109 -20.87 4.03 -10.87
N ALA A 110 -21.62 4.69 -9.98
CA ALA A 110 -21.69 4.31 -8.57
C ALA A 110 -22.20 2.86 -8.38
N GLU A 111 -23.26 2.48 -9.12
CA GLU A 111 -23.77 1.11 -9.10
C GLU A 111 -22.80 0.13 -9.78
N ARG A 112 -22.12 0.51 -10.88
CA ARG A 112 -21.06 -0.32 -11.47
C ARG A 112 -19.95 -0.64 -10.46
N ARG A 113 -19.58 0.32 -9.61
CA ARG A 113 -18.61 0.14 -8.52
C ARG A 113 -19.15 -0.74 -7.40
N ARG A 114 -20.41 -0.53 -7.00
CA ARG A 114 -21.10 -1.38 -5.99
C ARG A 114 -21.18 -2.84 -6.42
N GLN A 115 -21.43 -3.07 -7.71
CA GLN A 115 -21.52 -4.39 -8.32
C GLN A 115 -20.17 -5.11 -8.50
N THR A 116 -19.03 -4.44 -8.27
CA THR A 116 -17.69 -5.07 -8.39
C THR A 116 -17.55 -6.35 -7.54
N ILE A 117 -18.24 -6.44 -6.40
CA ILE A 117 -18.19 -7.61 -5.50
C ILE A 117 -19.42 -8.54 -5.57
N VAL A 118 -20.37 -8.30 -6.48
CA VAL A 118 -21.68 -9.01 -6.54
C VAL A 118 -22.42 -8.97 -5.19
N PRO A 119 -22.88 -7.79 -4.73
CA PRO A 119 -23.33 -7.56 -3.36
C PRO A 119 -24.55 -8.41 -2.96
N SER A 120 -25.46 -8.73 -3.90
CA SER A 120 -26.62 -9.61 -3.67
C SER A 120 -26.29 -11.06 -3.30
N CYS A 121 -24.99 -11.41 -3.33
CA CYS A 121 -24.48 -12.72 -2.93
C CYS A 121 -23.37 -12.62 -1.87
N SER A 122 -22.46 -11.66 -1.99
CA SER A 122 -21.29 -11.55 -1.10
C SER A 122 -21.54 -10.74 0.17
N TYR A 123 -22.51 -9.82 0.15
CA TYR A 123 -22.66 -8.75 1.13
C TYR A 123 -24.05 -8.72 1.77
N GLU A 124 -25.10 -8.59 0.96
CA GLU A 124 -26.50 -8.56 1.39
C GLU A 124 -26.93 -9.93 1.98
N ASP A 125 -27.84 -9.91 2.95
CA ASP A 125 -28.52 -11.10 3.49
C ASP A 125 -29.95 -10.74 3.93
N LYS A 126 -30.76 -11.74 4.31
CA LYS A 126 -32.16 -11.56 4.73
C LYS A 126 -32.30 -10.73 6.00
N GLU A 127 -31.33 -10.82 6.90
CA GLU A 127 -31.31 -10.15 8.19
C GLU A 127 -30.01 -9.35 8.37
N LYS A 128 -30.03 -8.35 9.26
CA LYS A 128 -28.85 -7.58 9.67
C LYS A 128 -28.54 -7.88 11.14
N PRO A 129 -27.53 -8.72 11.46
CA PRO A 129 -27.14 -8.99 12.84
C PRO A 129 -26.59 -7.75 13.55
N ASN A 130 -26.33 -7.87 14.86
CA ASN A 130 -25.62 -6.81 15.57
C ASN A 130 -24.16 -6.72 15.07
N CYS A 131 -23.61 -5.51 14.97
CA CYS A 131 -22.22 -5.36 14.53
C CYS A 131 -21.21 -5.92 15.55
N LEU A 132 -21.55 -5.96 16.84
CA LEU A 132 -20.69 -6.56 17.88
C LEU A 132 -20.70 -8.09 17.80
N ASP A 133 -21.85 -8.71 17.52
CA ASP A 133 -21.94 -10.15 17.24
C ASP A 133 -21.11 -10.51 16.00
N LEU A 134 -21.23 -9.71 14.93
CA LEU A 134 -20.48 -9.90 13.69
C LEU A 134 -18.96 -9.72 13.89
N ARG A 135 -18.55 -8.76 14.74
CA ARG A 135 -17.16 -8.61 15.21
C ARG A 135 -16.71 -9.84 16.00
N GLY A 136 -17.55 -10.36 16.90
CA GLY A 136 -17.30 -11.58 17.66
C GLY A 136 -17.10 -12.81 16.76
N MET A 137 -17.96 -12.99 15.75
CA MET A 137 -17.81 -14.03 14.73
C MET A 137 -16.49 -13.88 13.96
N CYS A 138 -16.15 -12.66 13.53
CA CYS A 138 -14.87 -12.38 12.87
C CYS A 138 -13.66 -12.71 13.76
N ARG A 139 -13.73 -12.42 15.06
CA ARG A 139 -12.67 -12.79 16.04
C ARG A 139 -12.47 -14.30 16.23
N THR A 140 -13.42 -15.15 15.83
CA THR A 140 -13.25 -16.62 15.89
C THR A 140 -12.61 -17.21 14.63
N ASP A 141 -12.62 -16.51 13.49
CA ASP A 141 -11.90 -16.91 12.28
C ASP A 141 -10.52 -16.24 12.25
N HIS A 142 -9.45 -17.04 12.18
CA HIS A 142 -8.08 -16.51 12.20
C HIS A 142 -7.76 -15.56 11.05
N LEU A 143 -8.34 -15.76 9.85
CA LEU A 143 -8.11 -14.84 8.73
C LEU A 143 -8.87 -13.53 8.95
N CYS A 144 -10.16 -13.61 9.31
CA CYS A 144 -10.99 -12.43 9.52
C CYS A 144 -10.43 -11.56 10.65
N ARG A 145 -10.07 -12.15 11.79
CA ARG A 145 -9.45 -11.46 12.92
C ARG A 145 -8.18 -10.71 12.52
N SER A 146 -7.29 -11.35 11.75
CA SER A 146 -6.04 -10.73 11.30
C SER A 146 -6.28 -9.59 10.29
N ARG A 147 -7.16 -9.77 9.30
CA ARG A 147 -7.52 -8.72 8.33
C ARG A 147 -8.25 -7.54 9.00
N LEU A 148 -9.04 -7.80 10.03
CA LEU A 148 -9.73 -6.78 10.81
C LEU A 148 -8.74 -6.00 11.71
N ALA A 149 -7.73 -6.66 12.26
CA ALA A 149 -6.62 -6.01 12.95
C ALA A 149 -5.80 -5.11 12.00
N ASP A 150 -5.51 -5.58 10.78
CA ASP A 150 -4.87 -4.76 9.72
C ASP A 150 -5.67 -3.51 9.38
N PHE A 151 -6.99 -3.66 9.23
CA PHE A 151 -7.87 -2.55 8.90
C PHE A 151 -7.83 -1.47 9.98
N HIS A 152 -7.95 -1.85 11.25
CA HIS A 152 -7.83 -0.88 12.34
C HIS A 152 -6.41 -0.27 12.37
N ALA A 153 -5.34 -1.09 12.31
CA ALA A 153 -3.96 -0.60 12.37
C ALA A 153 -3.61 0.41 11.26
N ASN A 154 -4.11 0.20 10.03
CA ASN A 154 -3.73 1.01 8.86
C ASN A 154 -4.79 2.06 8.46
N CYS A 155 -6.05 1.92 8.85
CA CYS A 155 -7.12 2.89 8.56
C CYS A 155 -7.65 3.66 9.78
N GLN A 156 -7.21 3.39 11.01
CA GLN A 156 -7.68 4.15 12.18
C GLN A 156 -7.48 5.66 11.96
N ALA A 157 -8.56 6.42 12.15
CA ALA A 157 -8.55 7.86 11.93
C ALA A 157 -7.54 8.54 12.86
N SER A 158 -6.58 9.28 12.27
CA SER A 158 -5.55 10.03 12.97
C SER A 158 -5.79 11.54 12.77
N PRO A 159 -6.41 12.26 13.72
CA PRO A 159 -6.71 13.68 13.58
C PRO A 159 -5.47 14.59 13.49
N GLN A 160 -4.29 14.07 13.78
CA GLN A 160 -3.01 14.78 13.72
C GLN A 160 -2.28 14.59 12.39
N ALA A 161 -2.68 13.62 11.57
CA ALA A 161 -2.07 13.35 10.27
C ALA A 161 -2.70 14.23 9.17
N PRO A 162 -1.91 14.90 8.30
CA PRO A 162 -2.43 15.72 7.20
C PRO A 162 -3.42 15.00 6.26
N THR A 163 -3.24 13.69 6.04
CA THR A 163 -4.16 12.85 5.26
C THR A 163 -5.37 12.35 6.05
N GLY A 164 -5.30 12.39 7.38
CA GLY A 164 -6.16 11.66 8.31
C GLY A 164 -5.73 10.21 8.58
N CYS A 165 -4.70 9.68 7.90
CA CYS A 165 -4.25 8.28 7.99
C CYS A 165 -2.98 8.07 8.84
N PRO A 166 -2.80 6.89 9.45
CA PRO A 166 -1.54 6.50 10.08
C PRO A 166 -0.35 6.61 9.12
N GLY A 167 0.68 7.36 9.51
CA GLY A 167 1.93 7.54 8.74
C GLY A 167 1.76 8.17 7.35
N ASP A 168 0.60 8.79 7.07
CA ASP A 168 0.15 9.30 5.78
C ASP A 168 0.13 8.26 4.63
N ASN A 169 -0.01 6.96 4.93
CA ASN A 169 -0.03 5.89 3.91
C ASN A 169 -1.46 5.49 3.48
N PHE A 170 -1.97 6.10 2.40
CA PHE A 170 -3.23 5.70 1.78
C PHE A 170 -3.22 4.26 1.23
N GLN A 171 -2.10 3.77 0.68
CA GLN A 171 -2.00 2.42 0.11
C GLN A 171 -2.13 1.32 1.17
N ALA A 172 -1.56 1.53 2.36
CA ALA A 172 -1.72 0.61 3.50
C ALA A 172 -3.19 0.48 3.94
N CYS A 173 -3.91 1.61 4.03
CA CYS A 173 -5.34 1.58 4.34
C CYS A 173 -6.17 0.92 3.23
N LEU A 174 -5.97 1.30 1.96
CA LEU A 174 -6.70 0.72 0.82
C LEU A 174 -6.46 -0.80 0.68
N GLY A 175 -5.23 -1.26 0.93
CA GLY A 175 -4.89 -2.69 0.92
C GLY A 175 -5.51 -3.47 2.08
N SER A 176 -5.47 -2.92 3.30
CA SER A 176 -6.11 -3.53 4.48
C SER A 176 -7.62 -3.62 4.31
N TYR A 177 -8.23 -2.53 3.82
CA TYR A 177 -9.65 -2.49 3.48
C TYR A 177 -10.02 -3.51 2.38
N ALA A 178 -9.24 -3.58 1.29
CA ALA A 178 -9.48 -4.57 0.24
C ALA A 178 -9.30 -6.02 0.73
N GLY A 179 -8.43 -6.24 1.72
CA GLY A 179 -8.18 -7.54 2.35
C GLY A 179 -9.38 -8.12 3.13
N LEU A 180 -10.35 -7.28 3.52
CA LEU A 180 -11.62 -7.71 4.14
C LEU A 180 -12.64 -8.25 3.12
N ILE A 181 -12.43 -8.01 1.81
CA ILE A 181 -13.45 -8.31 0.81
C ILE A 181 -13.53 -9.80 0.53
N GLY A 182 -14.74 -10.33 0.71
CA GLY A 182 -14.99 -11.77 0.63
C GLY A 182 -14.55 -12.53 1.87
N ASP A 183 -14.30 -11.86 3.00
CA ASP A 183 -14.21 -12.54 4.29
C ASP A 183 -15.59 -13.02 4.78
N THR A 184 -15.60 -14.02 5.66
CA THR A 184 -16.81 -14.72 6.11
C THR A 184 -17.80 -13.81 6.83
N ALA A 185 -17.31 -12.77 7.52
CA ALA A 185 -18.11 -11.74 8.18
C ALA A 185 -18.64 -10.62 7.25
N GLY A 186 -18.27 -10.60 5.95
CA GLY A 186 -18.83 -9.63 4.99
C GLY A 186 -18.57 -8.14 5.32
N ILE A 187 -17.44 -7.83 5.95
CA ILE A 187 -17.06 -6.48 6.38
C ILE A 187 -16.58 -5.65 5.16
N THR A 188 -17.19 -4.49 4.94
CA THR A 188 -16.87 -3.55 3.83
C THR A 188 -17.06 -2.09 4.31
N VAL A 189 -17.06 -1.06 3.42
CA VAL A 189 -17.26 0.37 3.80
C VAL A 189 -18.54 0.59 4.63
N SER A 190 -19.49 -0.33 4.54
CA SER A 190 -20.35 -0.67 5.68
C SER A 190 -20.31 -2.20 5.85
N PRO A 191 -20.10 -2.76 7.05
CA PRO A 191 -20.40 -4.16 7.31
C PRO A 191 -21.91 -4.43 7.27
N TRP A 192 -22.33 -5.64 6.88
CA TRP A 192 -23.76 -5.98 6.81
C TRP A 192 -24.35 -6.28 8.20
N CYS A 193 -24.53 -5.22 9.00
CA CYS A 193 -25.03 -5.29 10.37
C CYS A 193 -25.78 -4.00 10.75
N SER A 194 -26.17 -3.88 12.01
CA SER A 194 -26.62 -2.64 12.65
C SER A 194 -26.33 -2.65 14.16
N CYS A 195 -26.57 -1.54 14.87
CA CYS A 195 -26.47 -1.50 16.34
C CYS A 195 -27.80 -1.75 17.09
N LYS A 196 -28.83 -2.20 16.36
CA LYS A 196 -30.08 -2.63 16.98
C LYS A 196 -29.81 -3.80 17.93
N GLY A 197 -30.29 -3.68 19.17
CA GLY A 197 -30.11 -4.69 20.21
C GLY A 197 -28.80 -4.59 21.01
N SER A 198 -27.92 -3.63 20.74
CA SER A 198 -26.66 -3.47 21.50
C SER A 198 -26.87 -3.10 22.97
N GLY A 199 -27.99 -2.47 23.33
CA GLY A 199 -28.28 -2.03 24.69
C GLY A 199 -27.17 -1.13 25.24
N ASN A 200 -26.60 -1.48 26.40
CA ASN A 200 -25.51 -0.72 27.02
C ASN A 200 -24.22 -0.66 26.18
N LEU A 201 -24.11 -1.44 25.09
CA LEU A 201 -22.97 -1.43 24.17
C LEU A 201 -23.25 -0.68 22.86
N GLU A 202 -24.32 0.15 22.80
CA GLU A 202 -24.69 0.89 21.58
C GLU A 202 -23.59 1.86 21.13
N GLU A 203 -22.98 2.63 22.05
CA GLU A 203 -21.84 3.50 21.74
C GLU A 203 -20.62 2.72 21.20
N GLU A 204 -20.34 1.55 21.79
CA GLU A 204 -19.24 0.67 21.35
C GLU A 204 -19.50 0.14 19.93
N CYS A 205 -20.74 -0.26 19.65
CA CYS A 205 -21.17 -0.72 18.35
C CYS A 205 -21.10 0.39 17.30
N GLU A 206 -21.61 1.58 17.61
CA GLU A 206 -21.56 2.72 16.70
C GLU A 206 -20.12 3.13 16.41
N LYS A 207 -19.23 3.12 17.41
CA LYS A 207 -17.80 3.41 17.21
C LYS A 207 -17.19 2.44 16.21
N PHE A 208 -17.43 1.14 16.37
CA PHE A 208 -16.97 0.11 15.43
C PHE A 208 -17.56 0.31 14.02
N LEU A 209 -18.82 0.75 13.91
CA LEU A 209 -19.44 1.03 12.62
C LEU A 209 -18.85 2.29 11.95
N ARG A 210 -18.59 3.36 12.73
CA ARG A 210 -17.97 4.61 12.28
C ARG A 210 -16.57 4.44 11.71
N ASP A 211 -15.80 3.46 12.21
CA ASP A 211 -14.49 3.10 11.65
C ASP A 211 -14.57 2.66 10.17
N PHE A 212 -15.75 2.28 9.66
CA PHE A 212 -16.01 2.03 8.25
C PHE A 212 -16.78 3.17 7.57
N THR A 213 -17.85 3.70 8.20
CA THR A 213 -18.81 4.60 7.54
C THR A 213 -18.43 6.08 7.59
N GLU A 214 -17.72 6.52 8.62
CA GLU A 214 -17.42 7.94 8.90
C GLU A 214 -15.91 8.23 8.94
N ASN A 215 -15.09 7.24 8.59
CA ASN A 215 -13.64 7.28 8.69
C ASN A 215 -13.00 8.24 7.65
N PRO A 216 -12.36 9.34 8.09
CA PRO A 216 -11.72 10.30 7.18
C PRO A 216 -10.52 9.71 6.44
N CYS A 217 -9.75 8.80 7.05
CA CYS A 217 -8.62 8.14 6.38
C CYS A 217 -9.11 7.35 5.16
N LEU A 218 -10.04 6.41 5.38
CA LEU A 218 -10.59 5.56 4.32
C LEU A 218 -11.28 6.39 3.24
N ARG A 219 -12.07 7.40 3.63
CA ARG A 219 -12.73 8.34 2.72
C ARG A 219 -11.72 9.10 1.85
N ASN A 220 -10.66 9.64 2.44
CA ASN A 220 -9.65 10.42 1.75
C ASN A 220 -8.80 9.54 0.83
N ALA A 221 -8.43 8.33 1.28
CA ALA A 221 -7.68 7.35 0.49
C ALA A 221 -8.43 6.95 -0.79
N ILE A 222 -9.73 6.63 -0.67
CA ILE A 222 -10.58 6.26 -1.82
C ILE A 222 -10.73 7.46 -2.78
N GLN A 223 -10.84 8.69 -2.27
CA GLN A 223 -10.92 9.89 -3.09
C GLN A 223 -9.60 10.21 -3.80
N ALA A 224 -8.46 10.10 -3.09
CA ALA A 224 -7.13 10.34 -3.67
C ALA A 224 -6.81 9.33 -4.78
N PHE A 225 -7.04 8.04 -4.52
CA PHE A 225 -6.86 6.99 -5.52
C PHE A 225 -7.81 7.18 -6.71
N GLY A 226 -9.11 7.40 -6.45
CA GLY A 226 -10.13 7.56 -7.50
C GLY A 226 -9.90 8.79 -8.40
N ASN A 227 -9.23 9.83 -7.91
CA ASN A 227 -8.87 11.03 -8.66
C ASN A 227 -7.48 10.96 -9.31
N GLY A 228 -6.69 9.92 -9.03
CA GLY A 228 -5.28 9.85 -9.42
C GLY A 228 -4.38 10.83 -8.66
N SER A 229 -4.84 11.40 -7.53
CA SER A 229 -4.11 12.38 -6.73
C SER A 229 -3.37 11.79 -5.52
N ASP A 230 -3.18 10.47 -5.50
CA ASP A 230 -2.35 9.71 -4.55
C ASP A 230 -0.83 9.93 -4.77
N VAL A 231 -0.44 11.08 -5.34
CA VAL A 231 0.94 11.39 -5.77
C VAL A 231 1.33 12.81 -5.36
N SER A 232 1.28 13.08 -4.05
CA SER A 232 2.11 14.10 -3.37
C SER A 232 1.94 14.06 -1.84
N PRO A 233 2.81 13.34 -1.11
CA PRO A 233 3.57 14.05 -0.09
C PRO A 233 4.38 15.13 -0.82
N SER A 234 4.24 16.40 -0.43
CA SER A 234 5.08 17.45 -1.02
C SER A 234 6.54 17.16 -0.66
N VAL A 235 7.32 16.73 -1.66
CA VAL A 235 8.78 16.68 -1.54
C VAL A 235 9.25 18.13 -1.46
N LYS A 236 9.29 18.66 -0.24
CA LYS A 236 10.08 19.84 0.09
C LYS A 236 11.52 19.46 -0.22
N ASN A 237 11.98 19.82 -1.42
CA ASN A 237 13.39 19.77 -1.77
C ASN A 237 14.18 20.34 -0.59
N PRO A 238 15.14 19.61 -0.02
CA PRO A 238 16.10 20.21 0.89
C PRO A 238 16.73 21.40 0.17
N SER A 239 16.60 22.59 0.75
CA SER A 239 17.31 23.77 0.24
C SER A 239 18.78 23.39 0.10
N PRO A 240 19.46 23.67 -1.03
CA PRO A 240 20.87 23.35 -1.14
C PRO A 240 21.61 24.03 0.03
N PRO A 241 22.47 23.31 0.77
CA PRO A 241 23.12 23.86 1.95
C PRO A 241 23.94 25.08 1.53
N VAL A 242 23.62 26.23 2.12
CA VAL A 242 24.34 27.49 1.87
C VAL A 242 25.70 27.39 2.54
N THR A 243 26.68 26.88 1.80
CA THR A 243 28.09 26.84 2.23
C THR A 243 28.63 28.25 2.36
N ALA A 244 28.56 28.81 3.56
CA ALA A 244 29.26 30.05 3.88
C ALA A 244 30.78 29.83 3.73
N PRO A 245 31.52 30.72 3.05
CA PRO A 245 32.96 30.60 2.93
C PRO A 245 33.63 30.77 4.30
N PRO A 246 34.69 30.01 4.61
CA PRO A 246 35.39 30.14 5.88
C PRO A 246 36.04 31.52 6.02
N ARG A 247 35.99 32.09 7.23
CA ARG A 247 36.70 33.34 7.56
C ARG A 247 38.20 33.09 7.59
N LEU A 248 38.95 33.94 6.90
CA LEU A 248 40.41 33.96 6.96
C LEU A 248 40.84 34.75 8.21
N GLU A 249 41.29 34.07 9.27
CA GLU A 249 41.97 34.75 10.37
C GLU A 249 43.42 35.10 9.98
N LYS A 250 43.94 36.19 10.55
CA LYS A 250 45.13 36.89 10.08
C LYS A 250 46.22 36.87 11.15
N SER A 251 47.24 36.04 10.98
CA SER A 251 48.45 36.07 11.82
C SER A 251 49.26 37.36 11.61
N PRO A 252 49.94 37.89 12.66
CA PRO A 252 50.88 39.01 12.53
C PRO A 252 52.20 38.62 11.82
N ALA A 253 53.05 39.60 11.52
CA ALA A 253 54.30 39.43 10.78
C ALA A 253 55.55 39.73 11.63
N LEU A 254 56.67 39.08 11.24
CA LEU A 254 58.09 39.51 11.11
C LEU A 254 58.67 40.61 12.04
N PRO A 255 59.95 40.51 12.47
CA PRO A 255 61.18 40.34 11.64
C PRO A 255 62.05 39.14 12.08
N ASP A 256 63.26 38.83 11.59
CA ASP A 256 64.05 38.90 10.34
C ASP A 256 65.51 38.47 10.74
N ASP A 257 66.43 38.35 9.77
CA ASP A 257 67.91 38.30 9.88
C ASP A 257 68.72 37.03 10.29
N ILE A 258 69.29 36.37 9.25
CA ILE A 258 70.74 36.11 8.99
C ILE A 258 71.61 35.43 10.10
N ASN A 259 72.06 34.16 9.94
CA ASN A 259 73.34 33.80 9.27
C ASN A 259 73.74 32.29 9.28
N ASP A 260 74.73 31.94 8.45
CA ASP A 260 75.40 30.63 8.27
C ASP A 260 76.01 29.94 9.52
N SER A 261 76.03 28.59 9.54
CA SER A 261 77.30 27.82 9.36
C SER A 261 77.16 26.28 9.34
N ASN A 262 77.99 25.66 8.49
CA ASN A 262 78.06 24.23 8.14
C ASN A 262 78.34 23.22 9.26
N THR A 263 77.78 22.00 9.12
CA THR A 263 78.40 20.63 9.12
C THR A 263 77.39 19.58 9.62
N MET A 264 77.41 18.28 9.27
CA MET A 264 77.93 17.45 8.16
C MET A 264 77.33 16.03 8.39
N TYR A 265 77.31 15.15 7.36
CA TYR A 265 76.81 13.75 7.40
C TYR A 265 75.26 13.58 7.47
N ASP A 266 74.62 12.69 6.70
CA ASP A 266 75.07 11.97 5.50
C ASP A 266 73.89 11.57 4.57
N THR A 267 74.20 11.03 3.39
CA THR A 267 73.34 10.35 2.37
C THR A 267 71.94 9.94 2.83
N SER A 268 70.80 10.43 2.32
CA SER A 268 70.41 11.16 1.08
C SER A 268 70.09 10.32 -0.18
N VAL A 269 68.80 10.36 -0.59
CA VAL A 269 68.19 10.09 -1.93
C VAL A 269 68.45 8.72 -2.63
N ILE A 270 67.75 8.28 -3.68
CA ILE A 270 66.55 8.71 -4.46
C ILE A 270 65.58 7.48 -4.57
N THR A 271 64.47 7.36 -5.33
CA THR A 271 63.85 8.07 -6.48
C THR A 271 62.30 7.92 -6.44
N THR A 272 61.57 8.45 -7.42
CA THR A 272 60.10 8.31 -7.60
C THR A 272 59.69 7.88 -9.04
N CYS A 273 58.41 7.57 -9.25
CA CYS A 273 57.61 7.66 -10.50
C CYS A 273 57.58 6.52 -11.57
N THR A 274 56.47 5.74 -11.53
CA THR A 274 55.44 5.51 -12.60
C THR A 274 55.74 5.03 -14.05
N SER A 275 55.13 3.89 -14.43
CA SER A 275 54.38 3.58 -15.68
C SER A 275 53.62 2.25 -15.44
N VAL A 276 52.42 1.87 -15.93
CA VAL A 276 51.51 2.15 -17.08
C VAL A 276 51.57 1.12 -18.22
N GLN A 277 50.59 0.18 -18.17
CA GLN A 277 49.94 -0.63 -19.24
C GLN A 277 50.75 -1.48 -20.26
N GLU A 278 50.36 -2.76 -20.40
CA GLU A 278 50.24 -3.45 -21.71
C GLU A 278 49.17 -4.59 -21.68
N HIS A 279 48.97 -5.33 -22.79
CA HIS A 279 47.70 -6.03 -23.12
C HIS A 279 47.74 -7.59 -23.22
N GLY A 280 46.84 -8.26 -22.47
CA GLY A 280 46.22 -9.57 -22.80
C GLY A 280 47.09 -10.85 -22.69
N PRO A 281 46.58 -12.04 -23.08
CA PRO A 281 45.21 -12.41 -23.48
C PRO A 281 44.58 -13.56 -22.62
N LYS A 282 43.44 -14.12 -23.06
CA LYS A 282 42.65 -15.20 -22.42
C LYS A 282 43.36 -16.58 -22.48
N LEU A 283 43.08 -17.51 -21.53
CA LEU A 283 42.19 -18.69 -21.75
C LEU A 283 42.01 -19.64 -20.52
N ASN A 284 40.82 -20.24 -20.44
CA ASN A 284 40.45 -21.58 -19.91
C ASN A 284 40.68 -22.07 -18.46
N SER A 285 39.58 -22.62 -17.89
CA SER A 285 39.46 -23.96 -17.23
C SER A 285 40.22 -24.26 -15.92
N SER A 286 39.68 -24.97 -14.91
CA SER A 286 38.32 -25.41 -14.53
C SER A 286 38.40 -26.01 -13.11
N LYS A 287 37.30 -26.00 -12.33
CA LYS A 287 37.13 -26.73 -11.04
C LYS A 287 38.09 -26.27 -9.91
N GLU A 288 37.86 -26.53 -8.62
CA GLU A 288 36.66 -26.98 -7.89
C GLU A 288 36.55 -26.30 -6.50
N GLN A 289 35.60 -26.74 -5.68
CA GLN A 289 35.16 -26.11 -4.43
C GLN A 289 36.25 -25.91 -3.34
N SER A 290 36.14 -24.82 -2.58
CA SER A 290 36.32 -24.84 -1.13
C SER A 290 35.48 -23.76 -0.45
N LEU A 291 34.78 -24.12 0.64
CA LEU A 291 34.12 -23.19 1.56
C LEU A 291 35.09 -22.81 2.68
N CYS A 292 35.16 -21.53 3.05
CA CYS A 292 35.83 -21.07 4.26
C CYS A 292 34.92 -20.12 5.05
N TYR A 293 34.67 -20.45 6.31
CA TYR A 293 34.11 -19.57 7.34
C TYR A 293 35.22 -19.30 8.36
N SER A 294 35.53 -18.03 8.62
CA SER A 294 36.38 -17.54 9.72
C SER A 294 36.10 -16.04 9.88
N GLU A 295 36.01 -15.45 11.07
CA GLU A 295 35.83 -16.04 12.42
C GLU A 295 35.01 -15.04 13.27
#